data_AF-A0A8X6VHH6-F1
#
_entry.id   AF-A0A8X6VHH6-F1
#
_cell.length_a   1.000
_cell.length_b   1.000
_cell.length_c   1.000
_cell.angle_alpha   90.00
_cell.angle_beta   90.00
_cell.angle_gamma   90.00
#
_symmetry.space_group_name_H-M   'P 1'
#
loop_
_entity.id
_entity.type
_entity.pdbx_description
1 polymer ?
#
loop_
_entity_poly.entity_id
_entity_poly.type
_entity_poly.pdbx_seq_one_letter_code
_entity_poly.pdbx_strand_id
1 'polypeptide(L)'
;MIHGPCGAFNNNSSCMSDGKCTKRYPRKLVSDTITGNDGYPLYRRRSVEDGDKSVVLKVQNIDIEVDNRWIVPYLPLLSKTFKAHINVEYCNSVKSIKYICKYVNKGSDMAVFGVGNVAAPLDKINQYQLGRYISSNEAVWRIVSFPIHERRPTVVHLAVHLENGQRVCFTADNERARALVPPATTLTAFYSLCQDDLFAKTLLYSEVPKFYTWNASTKKFQRRKQGKAVEGHTNLYSSEALGRLCTCSSEQYRMLLSKIDVDQYTWTNILPRFKNSQRSAVRYLSPSLPRNKS
;
A
#
# COMPACT_ATOMS: atom_id res chain seq x y z
N MET A 1 -4.05 -27.83 10.38
CA MET A 1 -5.08 -27.70 9.32
C MET A 1 -4.61 -28.44 8.09
N ILE A 2 -5.46 -29.24 7.46
CA ILE A 2 -5.10 -30.05 6.30
C ILE A 2 -5.61 -29.35 5.03
N HIS A 3 -4.75 -29.19 4.03
CA HIS A 3 -5.18 -28.86 2.68
C HIS A 3 -5.89 -30.08 2.09
N GLY A 4 -7.15 -29.93 1.69
CA GLY A 4 -7.92 -31.02 1.11
C GLY A 4 -7.19 -31.68 -0.06
N PRO A 5 -7.27 -33.01 -0.23
CA PRO A 5 -6.67 -33.70 -1.36
C PRO A 5 -7.06 -33.07 -2.70
N CYS A 6 -6.06 -32.88 -3.56
CA CYS A 6 -6.20 -32.25 -4.86
C CYS A 6 -5.20 -32.85 -5.87
N GLY A 7 -5.29 -32.47 -7.14
CA GLY A 7 -4.42 -33.01 -8.18
C GLY A 7 -4.90 -34.39 -8.60
N ALA A 8 -3.99 -35.37 -8.61
CA ALA A 8 -4.31 -36.75 -8.98
C ALA A 8 -5.42 -37.35 -8.12
N PHE A 9 -5.53 -36.93 -6.86
CA PHE A 9 -6.55 -37.42 -5.93
C PHE A 9 -7.93 -36.80 -6.16
N ASN A 10 -7.97 -35.55 -6.64
CA ASN A 10 -9.21 -34.84 -6.93
C ASN A 10 -8.93 -33.64 -7.84
N ASN A 11 -9.26 -33.78 -9.12
CA ASN A 11 -9.08 -32.71 -10.11
C ASN A 11 -10.17 -31.64 -10.05
N ASN A 12 -11.29 -31.92 -9.37
CA ASN A 12 -12.43 -31.00 -9.21
C ASN A 12 -12.26 -30.06 -7.99
N SER A 13 -11.18 -30.20 -7.23
CA SER A 13 -10.89 -29.32 -6.10
C SER A 13 -10.74 -27.86 -6.56
N SER A 14 -11.34 -26.92 -5.82
CA SER A 14 -11.36 -25.48 -6.16
C SER A 14 -9.98 -24.83 -6.29
N CYS A 15 -8.93 -25.47 -5.76
CA CYS A 15 -7.56 -25.01 -5.90
C CYS A 15 -6.91 -25.37 -7.25
N MET A 16 -7.55 -26.20 -8.08
CA MET A 16 -7.01 -26.68 -9.35
C MET A 16 -7.20 -25.64 -10.47
N SER A 17 -6.14 -25.41 -11.25
CA SER A 17 -6.15 -24.64 -12.50
C SER A 17 -5.14 -25.28 -13.45
N ASP A 18 -5.51 -25.49 -14.71
CA ASP A 18 -4.64 -26.06 -15.74
C ASP A 18 -3.98 -27.40 -15.31
N GLY A 19 -4.76 -28.25 -14.64
CA GLY A 19 -4.31 -29.55 -14.13
C GLY A 19 -3.32 -29.48 -12.97
N LYS A 20 -3.06 -28.30 -12.39
CA LYS A 20 -2.13 -28.10 -11.27
C LYS A 20 -2.80 -27.41 -10.09
N CYS A 21 -2.41 -27.79 -8.88
CA CYS A 21 -2.84 -27.08 -7.68
C CYS A 21 -2.19 -25.68 -7.65
N THR A 22 -3.00 -24.63 -7.73
CA THR A 22 -2.56 -23.23 -7.65
C THR A 22 -1.86 -22.91 -6.33
N LYS A 23 -2.18 -23.67 -5.27
CA LYS A 23 -1.58 -23.56 -3.93
C LYS A 23 -0.34 -24.43 -3.74
N ARG A 24 0.08 -25.16 -4.79
CA ARG A 24 1.30 -25.97 -4.86
C ARG A 24 1.36 -27.10 -3.81
N TYR A 25 0.23 -27.75 -3.59
CA TYR A 25 0.15 -28.97 -2.78
C TYR A 25 0.21 -30.23 -3.65
N PRO A 26 0.78 -31.34 -3.14
CA PRO A 26 1.52 -31.45 -1.88
C PRO A 26 2.84 -30.65 -1.88
N ARG A 27 3.23 -30.11 -0.72
CA ARG A 27 4.50 -29.38 -0.55
C ARG A 27 5.67 -30.34 -0.41
N LYS A 28 6.88 -29.90 -0.75
CA LYS A 28 8.10 -30.69 -0.52
C LYS A 28 8.39 -30.81 0.98
N LEU A 29 8.92 -31.96 1.39
CA LEU A 29 9.50 -32.14 2.73
C LEU A 29 10.85 -31.41 2.78
N VAL A 30 11.12 -30.75 3.90
CA VAL A 30 12.35 -29.96 4.10
C VAL A 30 12.73 -30.07 5.57
N SER A 31 13.99 -30.37 5.85
CA SER A 31 14.52 -30.55 7.22
C SER A 31 14.49 -29.27 8.04
N ASP A 32 14.61 -28.11 7.39
CA ASP A 32 14.73 -26.80 8.02
C ASP A 32 13.88 -25.75 7.32
N THR A 33 13.56 -24.68 8.02
CA THR A 33 12.85 -23.55 7.40
C THR A 33 13.85 -22.70 6.63
N ILE A 34 13.67 -22.60 5.32
CA ILE A 34 14.55 -21.84 4.44
C ILE A 34 13.89 -20.52 4.06
N THR A 35 14.55 -19.41 4.37
CA THR A 35 14.13 -18.06 3.97
C THR A 35 14.95 -17.61 2.77
N GLY A 36 14.35 -17.58 1.58
CA GLY A 36 14.99 -17.11 0.34
C GLY A 36 14.62 -15.66 -0.04
N ASN A 37 15.31 -15.12 -1.05
CA ASN A 37 15.05 -13.77 -1.62
C ASN A 37 13.69 -13.65 -2.37
N ASP A 38 13.04 -14.78 -2.66
CA ASP A 38 11.84 -14.83 -3.50
C ASP A 38 10.54 -14.51 -2.75
N GLY A 39 10.65 -14.41 -1.43
CA GLY A 39 9.69 -13.75 -0.56
C GLY A 39 8.78 -14.66 0.26
N TYR A 40 8.61 -15.91 -0.16
CA TYR A 40 7.86 -16.90 0.61
C TYR A 40 8.83 -17.90 1.26
N PRO A 41 8.76 -18.10 2.59
CA PRO A 41 9.59 -19.10 3.25
C PRO A 41 9.17 -20.51 2.84
N LEU A 42 10.15 -21.40 2.73
CA LEU A 42 9.91 -22.84 2.68
C LEU A 42 9.94 -23.35 4.11
N TYR A 43 8.79 -23.71 4.65
CA TYR A 43 8.71 -24.22 6.01
C TYR A 43 9.30 -25.61 6.13
N ARG A 44 9.97 -25.84 7.26
CA ARG A 44 10.31 -27.18 7.73
C ARG A 44 9.06 -28.07 7.73
N ARG A 45 9.17 -29.21 7.05
CA ARG A 45 8.15 -30.26 6.97
C ARG A 45 8.87 -31.59 7.11
N ARG A 46 8.79 -32.18 8.31
CA ARG A 46 9.39 -33.47 8.63
C ARG A 46 8.63 -34.61 7.97
N SER A 47 9.35 -35.63 7.55
CA SER A 47 8.76 -36.87 7.06
C SER A 47 8.18 -37.70 8.21
N VAL A 48 7.45 -38.76 7.87
CA VAL A 48 6.99 -39.76 8.85
C VAL A 48 8.20 -40.53 9.43
N GLU A 49 9.24 -40.75 8.63
CA GLU A 49 10.50 -41.40 9.04
C GLU A 49 11.24 -40.57 10.10
N ASP A 50 11.12 -39.24 10.05
CA ASP A 50 11.71 -38.31 11.04
C ASP A 50 10.84 -38.14 12.31
N GLY A 51 9.92 -39.08 12.56
CA GLY A 51 9.07 -39.11 13.75
C GLY A 51 7.81 -38.23 13.69
N ASP A 52 7.40 -37.81 12.49
CA ASP A 52 6.12 -37.12 12.31
C ASP A 52 4.97 -38.09 12.00
N LYS A 53 3.72 -37.60 11.96
CA LYS A 53 2.53 -38.44 11.81
C LYS A 53 1.92 -38.32 10.41
N SER A 54 1.40 -39.43 9.90
CA SER A 54 0.42 -39.44 8.81
C SER A 54 -0.98 -39.76 9.35
N VAL A 55 -2.00 -39.35 8.61
CA VAL A 55 -3.41 -39.62 8.89
C VAL A 55 -4.09 -40.04 7.60
N VAL A 56 -4.94 -41.06 7.66
CA VAL A 56 -5.77 -41.46 6.52
C VAL A 56 -7.04 -40.61 6.48
N LEU A 57 -7.30 -39.98 5.34
CA LEU A 57 -8.52 -39.23 5.07
C LEU A 57 -9.34 -39.95 4.03
N LYS A 58 -10.63 -40.13 4.31
CA LYS A 58 -11.58 -40.70 3.35
C LYS A 58 -12.18 -39.58 2.50
N VAL A 59 -11.87 -39.56 1.21
CA VAL A 59 -12.41 -38.59 0.25
C VAL A 59 -13.02 -39.35 -0.92
N GLN A 60 -14.30 -39.13 -1.20
CA GLN A 60 -15.01 -39.80 -2.31
C GLN A 60 -14.89 -41.34 -2.26
N ASN A 61 -14.98 -41.94 -1.07
CA ASN A 61 -14.79 -43.37 -0.80
C ASN A 61 -13.38 -43.93 -1.08
N ILE A 62 -12.39 -43.06 -1.31
CA ILE A 62 -10.98 -43.44 -1.42
C ILE A 62 -10.28 -43.05 -0.12
N ASP A 63 -9.51 -43.99 0.42
CA ASP A 63 -8.64 -43.74 1.56
C ASP A 63 -7.32 -43.13 1.06
N ILE A 64 -7.04 -41.91 1.49
CA ILE A 64 -5.87 -41.13 1.08
C ILE A 64 -5.00 -40.91 2.31
N GLU A 65 -3.77 -41.38 2.26
CA GLU A 65 -2.79 -41.07 3.29
C GLU A 65 -2.27 -39.64 3.14
N VAL A 66 -2.36 -38.88 4.23
CA VAL A 66 -2.02 -37.47 4.29
C VAL A 66 -0.99 -37.24 5.39
N ASP A 67 0.14 -36.67 5.00
CA ASP A 67 1.23 -36.30 5.89
C ASP A 67 1.46 -34.77 5.92
N ASN A 68 2.58 -34.37 6.51
CA ASN A 68 3.01 -32.98 6.60
C ASN A 68 3.10 -32.23 5.28
N ARG A 69 3.17 -32.89 4.12
CA ARG A 69 3.19 -32.22 2.81
C ARG A 69 1.87 -31.50 2.53
N TRP A 70 0.79 -31.91 3.18
CA TRP A 70 -0.56 -31.36 3.01
C TRP A 70 -0.96 -30.35 4.08
N ILE A 71 -0.12 -30.13 5.09
CA ILE A 71 -0.47 -29.24 6.19
C ILE A 71 -0.34 -27.76 5.77
N VAL A 72 -1.38 -26.98 6.06
CA VAL A 72 -1.35 -25.52 5.93
C VAL A 72 -0.69 -24.93 7.18
N PRO A 73 0.32 -24.04 7.05
CA PRO A 73 0.96 -23.38 8.18
C PRO A 73 -0.07 -22.75 9.12
N TYR A 74 0.04 -23.02 10.42
CA TYR A 74 -0.91 -22.53 11.41
C TYR A 74 -0.24 -22.40 12.77
N LEU A 75 -0.81 -21.56 13.62
CA LEU A 75 -0.43 -21.47 15.03
C LEU A 75 -1.54 -22.14 15.86
N PRO A 76 -1.28 -23.28 16.53
CA PRO A 76 -2.30 -23.99 17.30
C PRO A 76 -2.98 -23.12 18.35
N LEU A 77 -2.24 -22.21 18.97
CA LEU A 77 -2.77 -21.26 19.95
C LEU A 77 -3.88 -20.40 19.34
N LEU A 78 -3.59 -19.69 18.24
CA LEU A 78 -4.59 -18.83 17.58
C LEU A 78 -5.79 -19.62 17.09
N SER A 79 -5.55 -20.79 16.48
CA SER A 79 -6.64 -21.62 15.95
C SER A 79 -7.59 -22.08 17.07
N LYS A 80 -7.05 -22.43 18.24
CA LYS A 80 -7.84 -22.81 19.42
C LYS A 80 -8.54 -21.62 20.07
N THR A 81 -7.83 -20.51 20.25
CA THR A 81 -8.37 -19.28 20.86
C THR A 81 -9.58 -18.75 20.10
N PHE A 82 -9.51 -18.71 18.78
CA PHE A 82 -10.57 -18.15 17.93
C PHE A 82 -11.53 -19.20 17.37
N LYS A 83 -11.32 -20.49 17.68
CA LYS A 83 -12.09 -21.62 17.12
C LYS A 83 -12.24 -21.52 15.60
N ALA A 84 -11.17 -21.14 14.91
CA ALA A 84 -11.17 -20.81 13.49
C ALA A 84 -9.93 -21.33 12.77
N HIS A 85 -10.05 -21.53 11.46
CA HIS A 85 -8.95 -21.92 10.59
C HIS A 85 -8.07 -20.72 10.25
N ILE A 86 -7.00 -20.51 11.02
CA ILE A 86 -6.09 -19.37 10.88
C ILE A 86 -4.78 -19.81 10.24
N ASN A 87 -4.59 -19.44 8.96
CA ASN A 87 -3.32 -19.59 8.25
C ASN A 87 -2.32 -18.56 8.80
N VAL A 88 -1.12 -19.01 9.17
CA VAL A 88 -0.06 -18.13 9.69
C VAL A 88 1.16 -18.24 8.81
N GLU A 89 1.54 -17.11 8.19
CA GLU A 89 2.70 -17.03 7.31
C GLU A 89 3.76 -16.09 7.88
N TYR A 90 5.03 -16.44 7.64
CA TYR A 90 6.21 -15.72 8.06
C TYR A 90 6.63 -14.82 6.91
N CYS A 91 6.71 -13.53 7.20
CA CYS A 91 6.93 -12.48 6.21
C CYS A 91 8.25 -11.76 6.53
N ASN A 92 9.32 -12.12 5.83
CA ASN A 92 10.65 -11.50 6.00
C ASN A 92 11.26 -11.01 4.69
N SER A 93 10.43 -10.65 3.70
CA SER A 93 10.93 -10.09 2.46
C SER A 93 10.25 -8.79 2.11
N VAL A 94 10.96 -7.93 1.38
CA VAL A 94 10.39 -6.69 0.82
C VAL A 94 9.16 -6.98 -0.05
N LYS A 95 9.15 -8.10 -0.79
CA LYS A 95 7.99 -8.52 -1.60
C LYS A 95 6.77 -8.81 -0.73
N SER A 96 6.97 -9.50 0.39
CA SER A 96 5.91 -9.89 1.32
C SER A 96 5.40 -8.69 2.12
N ILE A 97 6.29 -7.79 2.54
CA ILE A 97 5.91 -6.50 3.17
C ILE A 97 5.11 -5.66 2.17
N LYS A 98 5.58 -5.53 0.93
CA LYS A 98 4.86 -4.84 -0.14
C LYS A 98 3.48 -5.47 -0.38
N TYR A 99 3.39 -6.80 -0.32
CA TYR A 99 2.12 -7.51 -0.45
C TYR A 99 1.17 -7.13 0.69
N ILE A 100 1.56 -7.22 1.96
CA ILE A 100 0.74 -6.81 3.09
C ILE A 100 0.30 -5.34 2.95
N CYS A 101 1.26 -4.44 2.72
CA CYS A 101 0.98 -3.03 2.51
C CYS A 101 0.04 -2.79 1.32
N LYS A 102 0.12 -3.61 0.26
CA LYS A 102 -0.83 -3.55 -0.85
C LYS A 102 -2.22 -3.86 -0.34
N TYR A 103 -2.48 -4.95 0.39
CA TYR A 103 -3.85 -5.26 0.83
C TYR A 103 -4.42 -4.27 1.84
N VAL A 104 -3.58 -3.80 2.77
CA VAL A 104 -3.99 -2.76 3.73
C VAL A 104 -4.34 -1.45 3.03
N ASN A 105 -3.63 -1.10 1.94
CA ASN A 105 -3.79 0.19 1.26
C ASN A 105 -4.48 0.13 -0.11
N LYS A 106 -4.90 -1.05 -0.58
CA LYS A 106 -5.60 -1.24 -1.87
C LYS A 106 -6.94 -0.50 -1.88
N GLY A 107 -7.48 -0.21 -0.69
CA GLY A 107 -8.82 0.34 -0.51
C GLY A 107 -9.88 -0.75 -0.69
N SER A 108 -11.10 -0.43 -0.30
CA SER A 108 -12.22 -1.34 -0.43
C SER A 108 -12.56 -1.61 -1.89
N ASP A 109 -13.12 -2.78 -2.17
CA ASP A 109 -13.53 -3.15 -3.52
C ASP A 109 -14.57 -2.16 -4.07
N MET A 110 -14.48 -1.88 -5.36
CA MET A 110 -15.33 -0.93 -6.07
C MET A 110 -16.22 -1.69 -7.04
N ALA A 111 -17.51 -1.38 -7.02
CA ALA A 111 -18.49 -1.89 -7.96
C ALA A 111 -19.05 -0.73 -8.78
N VAL A 112 -19.24 -0.97 -10.08
CA VAL A 112 -20.03 -0.11 -10.95
C VAL A 112 -21.41 -0.73 -11.05
N PHE A 113 -22.45 0.03 -10.72
CA PHE A 113 -23.83 -0.40 -10.78
C PHE A 113 -24.72 0.73 -11.29
N GLY A 114 -25.84 0.38 -11.91
CA GLY A 114 -26.85 1.35 -12.32
C GLY A 114 -27.95 1.43 -11.28
N VAL A 115 -28.36 2.65 -10.92
CA VAL A 115 -29.54 2.90 -10.09
C VAL A 115 -30.53 3.63 -10.96
N GLY A 116 -31.50 2.90 -11.51
CA GLY A 116 -32.49 3.50 -12.40
C GLY A 116 -33.60 2.53 -12.77
N ASN A 117 -34.77 3.10 -13.07
CA ASN A 117 -35.86 2.35 -13.67
C ASN A 117 -35.57 2.15 -15.16
N VAL A 118 -35.62 0.90 -15.65
CA VAL A 118 -35.30 0.55 -17.04
C VAL A 118 -36.19 1.28 -18.05
N ALA A 119 -37.36 1.76 -17.61
CA ALA A 119 -38.33 2.49 -18.43
C ALA A 119 -38.11 4.03 -18.50
N ALA A 120 -37.14 4.59 -17.76
CA ALA A 120 -36.89 6.04 -17.74
C ALA A 120 -35.96 6.49 -18.90
N PRO A 121 -35.97 7.79 -19.27
CA PRO A 121 -35.05 8.35 -20.26
C PRO A 121 -33.59 8.05 -19.92
N LEU A 122 -32.76 7.91 -20.96
CA LEU A 122 -31.40 7.39 -20.87
C LEU A 122 -30.45 8.39 -20.20
N ASP A 123 -30.33 8.30 -18.88
CA ASP A 123 -29.41 9.10 -18.08
C ASP A 123 -28.12 8.32 -17.78
N LYS A 124 -27.03 8.69 -18.46
CA LYS A 124 -25.70 8.06 -18.31
C LYS A 124 -25.13 8.21 -16.89
N ILE A 125 -25.49 9.25 -16.15
CA ILE A 125 -24.98 9.50 -14.79
C ILE A 125 -25.64 8.50 -13.82
N ASN A 126 -26.95 8.30 -13.93
CA ASN A 126 -27.68 7.34 -13.10
C ASN A 126 -27.45 5.88 -13.51
N GLN A 127 -27.14 5.63 -14.79
CA GLN A 127 -26.80 4.29 -15.29
C GLN A 127 -25.46 3.75 -14.79
N TYR A 128 -24.50 4.62 -14.48
CA TYR A 128 -23.16 4.22 -14.09
C TYR A 128 -22.74 4.91 -12.80
N GLN A 129 -23.26 4.42 -11.68
CA GLN A 129 -22.80 4.80 -10.36
C GLN A 129 -21.62 3.92 -9.95
N LEU A 130 -20.70 4.53 -9.22
CA LEU A 130 -19.53 3.86 -8.70
C LEU A 130 -19.61 3.88 -7.17
N GLY A 131 -19.70 2.71 -6.56
CA GLY A 131 -19.74 2.57 -5.10
C GLY A 131 -18.56 1.77 -4.58
N ARG A 132 -18.23 2.01 -3.32
CA ARG A 132 -17.26 1.22 -2.56
C ARG A 132 -18.00 0.31 -1.61
N TYR A 133 -17.63 -0.97 -1.61
CA TYR A 133 -18.08 -1.89 -0.58
C TYR A 133 -17.48 -1.48 0.76
N ILE A 134 -18.29 -1.45 1.81
CA ILE A 134 -17.85 -1.23 3.19
C ILE A 134 -18.45 -2.37 3.99
N SER A 135 -17.62 -3.13 4.72
CA SER A 135 -18.12 -4.22 5.54
C SER A 135 -18.88 -3.69 6.76
N SER A 136 -19.82 -4.47 7.30
CA SER A 136 -20.69 -4.02 8.41
C SER A 136 -19.89 -3.51 9.62
N ASN A 137 -18.77 -4.15 9.96
CA ASN A 137 -17.88 -3.71 11.04
C ASN A 137 -17.21 -2.37 10.74
N GLU A 138 -16.74 -2.14 9.52
CA GLU A 138 -16.13 -0.87 9.11
C GLU A 138 -17.17 0.26 9.05
N ALA A 139 -18.41 -0.06 8.64
CA ALA A 139 -19.53 0.88 8.63
C ALA A 139 -19.88 1.37 10.05
N VAL A 140 -20.00 0.45 11.02
CA VAL A 140 -20.24 0.84 12.43
C VAL A 140 -19.09 1.70 12.96
N TRP A 141 -17.84 1.33 12.69
CA TRP A 141 -16.67 2.14 13.08
C TRP A 141 -16.74 3.57 12.52
N ARG A 142 -17.17 3.72 11.26
CA ARG A 142 -17.37 5.02 10.62
C ARG A 142 -18.51 5.82 11.24
N ILE A 143 -19.66 5.18 11.49
CA ILE A 143 -20.83 5.83 12.09
C ILE A 143 -20.47 6.41 13.46
N VAL A 144 -19.69 5.67 14.25
CA VAL A 144 -19.23 6.10 15.58
C VAL A 144 -17.99 7.01 15.50
N SER A 145 -17.49 7.32 14.29
CA SER A 145 -16.30 8.15 14.07
C SER A 145 -15.03 7.64 14.75
N PHE A 146 -14.89 6.32 14.90
CA PHE A 146 -13.67 5.72 15.45
C PHE A 146 -12.50 5.76 14.46
N PRO A 147 -11.25 5.90 14.94
CA PRO A 147 -10.07 5.81 14.08
C PRO A 147 -10.03 4.44 13.36
N ILE A 148 -10.03 4.47 12.03
CA ILE A 148 -10.00 3.25 11.19
C ILE A 148 -8.58 2.73 10.98
N HIS A 149 -7.62 3.65 10.92
CA HIS A 149 -6.22 3.34 10.75
C HIS A 149 -5.37 4.34 11.53
N GLU A 150 -4.31 3.84 12.12
CA GLU A 150 -3.24 4.66 12.68
C GLU A 150 -1.95 4.35 11.91
N ARG A 151 -1.13 5.37 11.67
CA ARG A 151 0.17 5.21 11.04
C ARG A 151 1.21 5.99 11.84
N ARG A 152 2.23 5.28 12.30
CA ARG A 152 3.42 5.87 12.91
C ARG A 152 4.66 5.49 12.08
N PRO A 153 5.47 6.46 11.63
CA PRO A 153 5.24 7.91 11.77
C PRO A 153 4.08 8.41 10.91
N THR A 154 3.55 9.59 11.26
CA THR A 154 2.53 10.28 10.45
C THR A 154 3.08 10.63 9.08
N VAL A 155 2.33 10.34 8.02
CA VAL A 155 2.72 10.66 6.64
C VAL A 155 1.82 11.76 6.10
N VAL A 156 2.40 12.90 5.76
CA VAL A 156 1.70 14.05 5.17
C VAL A 156 1.87 14.01 3.66
N HIS A 157 0.76 14.05 2.93
CA HIS A 157 0.79 14.06 1.49
C HIS A 157 1.09 15.48 0.98
N LEU A 158 2.18 15.62 0.24
CA LEU A 158 2.64 16.88 -0.31
C LEU A 158 2.32 16.93 -1.80
N ALA A 159 1.58 17.95 -2.21
CA ALA A 159 1.26 18.21 -3.61
C ALA A 159 2.55 18.46 -4.40
N VAL A 160 2.61 17.90 -5.61
CA VAL A 160 3.63 18.18 -6.62
C VAL A 160 2.91 18.36 -7.94
N HIS A 161 3.16 19.48 -8.59
CA HIS A 161 2.57 19.83 -9.88
C HIS A 161 3.45 20.86 -10.58
N LEU A 162 3.26 21.02 -11.88
CA LEU A 162 3.84 22.13 -12.65
C LEU A 162 3.10 23.44 -12.31
N GLU A 163 3.67 24.56 -12.76
CA GLU A 163 2.99 25.85 -12.73
C GLU A 163 1.61 25.75 -13.42
N ASN A 164 0.56 26.20 -12.73
CA ASN A 164 -0.84 26.08 -13.14
C ASN A 164 -1.35 24.65 -13.35
N GLY A 165 -0.57 23.63 -12.97
CA GLY A 165 -0.93 22.20 -13.03
C GLY A 165 -1.56 21.65 -11.76
N GLN A 166 -1.93 22.50 -10.80
CA GLN A 166 -2.56 22.08 -9.55
C GLN A 166 -3.93 21.46 -9.79
N ARG A 167 -4.23 20.41 -9.01
CA ARG A 167 -5.58 19.87 -8.94
C ARG A 167 -6.47 20.81 -8.13
N VAL A 168 -7.52 21.34 -8.76
CA VAL A 168 -8.52 22.18 -8.11
C VAL A 168 -9.88 21.49 -8.16
N CYS A 169 -10.54 21.39 -7.00
CA CYS A 169 -11.94 20.97 -6.94
C CYS A 169 -12.83 22.22 -7.02
N PHE A 170 -13.83 22.18 -7.87
CA PHE A 170 -14.77 23.27 -8.09
C PHE A 170 -16.22 22.75 -8.18
N THR A 171 -17.17 23.66 -8.00
CA THR A 171 -18.60 23.48 -8.26
C THR A 171 -18.99 24.38 -9.43
N ALA A 172 -20.17 24.16 -10.02
CA ALA A 172 -20.67 24.99 -11.12
C ALA A 172 -20.65 26.49 -10.76
N ASP A 173 -20.93 26.82 -9.49
CA ASP A 173 -21.00 28.20 -9.02
C ASP A 173 -19.63 28.89 -8.87
N ASN A 174 -18.54 28.11 -8.67
CA ASN A 174 -17.23 28.67 -8.34
C ASN A 174 -16.12 28.36 -9.36
N GLU A 175 -16.45 27.67 -10.46
CA GLU A 175 -15.50 27.28 -11.51
C GLU A 175 -14.66 28.46 -11.99
N ARG A 176 -15.31 29.56 -12.41
CA ARG A 176 -14.61 30.75 -12.92
C ARG A 176 -13.68 31.37 -11.87
N ALA A 177 -14.16 31.50 -10.63
CA ALA A 177 -13.35 32.05 -9.53
C ALA A 177 -12.15 31.15 -9.20
N ARG A 178 -12.32 29.83 -9.24
CA ARG A 178 -11.26 28.83 -8.99
C ARG A 178 -10.24 28.75 -10.12
N ALA A 179 -10.66 28.96 -11.36
CA ALA A 179 -9.77 29.02 -12.51
C ALA A 179 -8.88 30.27 -12.48
N LEU A 180 -9.43 31.41 -12.07
CA LEU A 180 -8.70 32.67 -11.94
C LEU A 180 -7.79 32.69 -10.71
N VAL A 181 -8.30 32.26 -9.56
CA VAL A 181 -7.58 32.26 -8.28
C VAL A 181 -7.62 30.85 -7.67
N PRO A 182 -6.66 30.00 -8.06
CA PRO A 182 -6.58 28.65 -7.55
C PRO A 182 -6.19 28.66 -6.06
N PRO A 183 -6.80 27.80 -5.23
CA PRO A 183 -6.44 27.71 -3.82
C PRO A 183 -5.00 27.23 -3.64
N ALA A 184 -4.32 27.77 -2.62
CA ALA A 184 -2.95 27.39 -2.30
C ALA A 184 -2.83 25.89 -2.01
N THR A 185 -1.86 25.26 -2.66
CA THR A 185 -1.45 23.88 -2.40
C THR A 185 -0.34 23.88 -1.35
N THR A 186 0.03 22.70 -0.84
CA THR A 186 1.21 22.59 0.03
C THR A 186 2.49 23.01 -0.70
N LEU A 187 2.55 22.91 -2.03
CA LEU A 187 3.73 23.32 -2.80
C LEU A 187 3.83 24.84 -2.88
N THR A 188 2.76 25.52 -3.29
CA THR A 188 2.75 26.98 -3.39
C THR A 188 2.91 27.62 -2.01
N ALA A 189 2.29 27.04 -0.98
CA ALA A 189 2.45 27.50 0.39
C ALA A 189 3.87 27.26 0.95
N PHE A 190 4.59 26.24 0.46
CA PHE A 190 5.99 26.06 0.81
C PHE A 190 6.86 27.17 0.22
N TYR A 191 6.61 27.62 -1.01
CA TYR A 191 7.33 28.76 -1.58
C TYR A 191 7.10 30.04 -0.78
N SER A 192 5.86 30.35 -0.41
CA SER A 192 5.57 31.49 0.48
C SER A 192 6.24 31.34 1.84
N LEU A 193 6.22 30.13 2.43
CA LEU A 193 6.90 29.85 3.69
C LEU A 193 8.41 30.10 3.59
N CYS A 194 9.04 29.69 2.50
CA CYS A 194 10.45 29.96 2.26
C CYS A 194 10.74 31.45 2.08
N GLN A 195 9.80 32.27 1.65
CA GLN A 195 10.00 33.72 1.60
C GLN A 195 9.98 34.33 3.00
N ASP A 196 9.06 33.86 3.85
CA ASP A 196 8.80 34.42 5.19
C ASP A 196 9.76 33.89 6.28
N ASP A 197 10.22 32.64 6.18
CA ASP A 197 10.97 31.96 7.25
C ASP A 197 12.33 31.44 6.77
N LEU A 198 13.42 31.99 7.32
CA LEU A 198 14.78 31.58 7.01
C LEU A 198 15.06 30.10 7.34
N PHE A 199 14.41 29.55 8.37
CA PHE A 199 14.58 28.13 8.69
C PHE A 199 13.92 27.24 7.63
N ALA A 200 12.78 27.64 7.07
CA ALA A 200 12.14 26.86 6.02
C ALA A 200 13.01 26.75 4.75
N LYS A 201 13.81 27.79 4.44
CA LYS A 201 14.76 27.78 3.31
C LYS A 201 15.83 26.71 3.41
N THR A 202 16.15 26.25 4.62
CA THR A 202 17.17 25.21 4.83
C THR A 202 16.63 23.79 4.64
N LEU A 203 15.31 23.64 4.54
CA LEU A 203 14.64 22.34 4.47
C LEU A 203 14.35 21.93 3.03
N LEU A 204 14.45 20.63 2.77
CA LEU A 204 13.82 20.05 1.60
C LEU A 204 12.30 20.02 1.78
N TYR A 205 11.55 20.13 0.68
CA TYR A 205 10.09 20.11 0.73
C TYR A 205 9.53 18.85 1.43
N SER A 206 10.17 17.69 1.25
CA SER A 206 9.80 16.43 1.94
C SER A 206 10.03 16.44 3.46
N GLU A 207 10.87 17.35 3.96
CA GLU A 207 11.23 17.48 5.37
C GLU A 207 10.36 18.52 6.10
N VAL A 208 9.67 19.38 5.35
CA VAL A 208 8.79 20.42 5.91
C VAL A 208 7.80 19.85 6.93
N PRO A 209 7.11 18.72 6.69
CA PRO A 209 6.17 18.16 7.68
C PRO A 209 6.81 17.77 9.01
N LYS A 210 8.13 17.58 9.06
CA LYS A 210 8.87 17.26 10.29
C LYS A 210 8.79 18.43 11.27
N PHE A 211 8.86 19.66 10.78
CA PHE A 211 8.96 20.90 11.57
C PHE A 211 7.73 21.81 11.48
N TYR A 212 6.94 21.66 10.42
CA TYR A 212 5.75 22.46 10.15
C TYR A 212 4.51 21.56 10.05
N THR A 213 3.36 22.11 10.42
CA THR A 213 2.04 21.47 10.28
C THR A 213 1.23 22.21 9.23
N TRP A 214 0.54 21.47 8.37
CA TRP A 214 -0.36 22.04 7.37
C TRP A 214 -1.70 22.41 8.00
N ASN A 215 -2.07 23.69 7.94
CA ASN A 215 -3.40 24.15 8.33
C ASN A 215 -4.32 24.14 7.11
N ALA A 216 -5.26 23.21 7.08
CA ALA A 216 -6.15 23.01 5.94
C ALA A 216 -7.15 24.16 5.72
N SER A 217 -7.50 24.90 6.78
CA SER A 217 -8.45 26.02 6.75
C SER A 217 -7.77 27.29 6.22
N THR A 218 -6.59 27.62 6.73
CA THR A 218 -5.84 28.81 6.30
C THR A 218 -4.98 28.56 5.06
N LYS A 219 -4.81 27.31 4.65
CA LYS A 219 -3.92 26.87 3.55
C LYS A 219 -2.47 27.36 3.72
N LYS A 220 -1.97 27.29 4.96
CA LYS A 220 -0.60 27.74 5.30
C LYS A 220 0.10 26.69 6.15
N PHE A 221 1.42 26.65 6.04
CA PHE A 221 2.26 25.94 7.00
C PHE A 221 2.45 26.78 8.25
N GLN A 222 2.40 26.12 9.40
CA GLN A 222 2.65 26.73 10.71
C GLN A 222 3.74 25.94 11.42
N ARG A 223 4.66 26.62 12.12
CA ARG A 223 5.67 25.95 12.94
C ARG A 223 4.99 25.00 13.93
N ARG A 224 5.52 23.79 14.09
CA ARG A 224 5.03 22.86 15.11
C ARG A 224 5.22 23.46 16.49
N LYS A 225 4.20 23.26 17.34
CA LYS A 225 4.19 23.66 18.75
C LYS A 225 4.47 22.50 19.71
N GLN A 226 4.58 21.28 19.17
CA GLN A 226 4.75 20.04 19.94
C GLN A 226 5.80 19.15 19.27
N GLY A 227 6.53 18.39 20.09
CA GLY A 227 7.56 17.46 19.66
C GLY A 227 8.90 17.70 20.37
N LYS A 228 10.00 17.28 19.74
CA LYS A 228 11.36 17.52 20.25
C LYS A 228 11.80 18.92 19.87
N ALA A 229 12.20 19.73 20.85
CA ALA A 229 12.74 21.07 20.60
C ALA A 229 13.95 21.00 19.65
N VAL A 230 14.00 21.93 18.70
CA VAL A 230 15.11 22.02 17.74
C VAL A 230 16.20 22.89 18.35
N GLU A 231 17.41 22.34 18.47
CA GLU A 231 18.56 23.06 18.99
C GLU A 231 18.83 24.32 18.16
N GLY A 232 19.11 25.44 18.84
CA GLY A 232 19.38 26.73 18.20
C GLY A 232 18.16 27.50 17.71
N HIS A 233 16.93 26.98 17.86
CA HIS A 233 15.71 27.66 17.40
C HIS A 233 14.64 27.77 18.49
N THR A 234 14.34 29.00 18.92
CA THR A 234 13.29 29.27 19.91
C THR A 234 11.90 28.97 19.32
N ASN A 235 11.04 28.30 20.09
CA ASN A 235 9.67 27.95 19.71
C ASN A 235 9.54 27.10 18.43
N LEU A 236 10.57 26.29 18.12
CA LEU A 236 10.54 25.35 17.01
C LEU A 236 10.66 23.91 17.52
N TYR A 237 9.73 23.07 17.08
CA TYR A 237 9.68 21.67 17.46
C TYR A 237 9.69 20.77 16.22
N SER A 238 10.25 19.58 16.39
CA SER A 238 10.33 18.54 15.37
C SER A 238 9.57 17.29 15.79
N SER A 239 9.05 16.57 14.81
CA SER A 239 8.33 15.30 14.99
C SER A 239 8.92 14.21 14.11
N GLU A 240 8.38 13.00 14.18
CA GLU A 240 8.73 11.91 13.25
C GLU A 240 7.99 12.01 11.91
N ALA A 241 7.17 13.05 11.69
CA ALA A 241 6.31 13.15 10.51
C ALA A 241 7.11 13.22 9.20
N LEU A 242 6.63 12.49 8.19
CA LEU A 242 7.28 12.35 6.89
C LEU A 242 6.45 13.01 5.79
N GLY A 243 7.11 13.80 4.94
CA GLY A 243 6.51 14.31 3.71
C GLY A 243 6.57 13.28 2.59
N ARG A 244 5.40 12.88 2.08
CA ARG A 244 5.30 12.02 0.91
C ARG A 244 5.02 12.86 -0.33
N LEU A 245 5.93 12.79 -1.29
CA LEU A 245 5.75 13.31 -2.64
C LEU A 245 5.19 12.17 -3.52
N CYS A 246 4.26 12.46 -4.41
CA CYS A 246 3.92 11.51 -5.47
C CYS A 246 5.14 11.32 -6.36
N THR A 247 5.49 10.08 -6.68
CA THR A 247 6.39 9.79 -7.79
C THR A 247 5.65 10.11 -9.09
N CYS A 248 5.90 11.29 -9.63
CA CYS A 248 5.51 11.64 -10.99
C CYS A 248 6.23 10.70 -11.98
N SER A 249 5.65 10.48 -13.16
CA SER A 249 6.31 9.78 -14.27
C SER A 249 7.72 10.35 -14.50
N SER A 250 8.67 9.51 -14.90
CA SER A 250 10.05 9.89 -15.23
C SER A 250 10.13 11.10 -16.17
N GLU A 251 9.15 11.26 -17.06
CA GLU A 251 9.04 12.40 -17.99
C GLU A 251 8.69 13.71 -17.29
N GLN A 252 7.76 13.68 -16.34
CA GLN A 252 7.42 14.84 -15.52
C GLN A 252 8.58 15.26 -14.62
N TYR A 253 9.35 14.29 -14.10
CA TYR A 253 10.55 14.57 -13.30
C TYR A 253 11.69 15.19 -14.12
N ARG A 254 11.92 14.73 -15.36
CA ARG A 254 12.91 15.34 -16.27
C ARG A 254 12.54 16.75 -16.70
N MET A 255 11.25 17.03 -16.97
CA MET A 255 10.78 18.38 -17.30
C MET A 255 10.83 19.36 -16.11
N LEU A 256 10.62 18.86 -14.88
CA LEU A 256 10.80 19.66 -13.66
C LEU A 256 12.27 20.07 -13.47
N LEU A 257 13.21 19.16 -13.73
CA LEU A 257 14.65 19.44 -13.62
C LEU A 257 15.20 20.33 -14.74
N SER A 258 14.60 20.31 -15.94
CA SER A 258 15.05 21.15 -17.07
C SER A 258 14.60 22.61 -16.97
N LYS A 259 13.74 22.96 -16.00
CA LYS A 259 13.21 24.32 -15.80
C LYS A 259 13.68 24.98 -14.50
N ILE A 260 14.46 24.25 -13.68
CA ILE A 260 15.16 24.79 -12.52
C ILE A 260 16.49 25.34 -13.06
N ASP A 261 16.45 26.59 -13.51
CA ASP A 261 17.67 27.34 -13.81
C ASP A 261 18.30 27.71 -12.47
N VAL A 262 19.31 26.94 -12.06
CA VAL A 262 20.08 27.19 -10.85
C VAL A 262 21.55 27.14 -11.23
N ASP A 263 22.18 28.29 -11.08
CA ASP A 263 23.59 28.59 -11.26
C ASP A 263 24.52 27.46 -10.83
N GLN A 264 25.63 27.34 -11.57
CA GLN A 264 26.59 26.23 -11.61
C GLN A 264 27.31 25.85 -10.29
N TYR A 265 26.90 26.34 -9.11
CA TYR A 265 27.68 26.17 -7.87
C TYR A 265 27.21 25.09 -6.88
N THR A 266 26.10 24.37 -7.13
CA THR A 266 25.59 23.37 -6.15
C THR A 266 25.72 21.90 -6.58
N TRP A 267 26.32 21.61 -7.73
CA TRP A 267 26.35 20.25 -8.31
C TRP A 267 27.35 19.27 -7.67
N THR A 268 28.23 19.70 -6.77
CA THR A 268 29.27 18.82 -6.20
C THR A 268 28.78 17.90 -5.07
N ASN A 269 27.64 18.19 -4.41
CA ASN A 269 27.23 17.46 -3.20
C ASN A 269 26.07 16.45 -3.36
N ILE A 270 25.41 16.35 -4.51
CA ILE A 270 24.19 15.53 -4.66
C ILE A 270 24.43 14.23 -5.46
N LEU A 271 25.42 14.20 -6.37
CA LEU A 271 25.59 13.09 -7.32
C LEU A 271 26.19 11.78 -6.77
N PRO A 272 27.09 11.74 -5.76
CA PRO A 272 27.66 10.47 -5.32
C PRO A 272 26.70 9.59 -4.51
N ARG A 273 25.70 10.16 -3.81
CA ARG A 273 24.82 9.40 -2.91
C ARG A 273 23.53 8.86 -3.54
N PHE A 274 23.13 9.35 -4.71
CA PHE A 274 21.92 8.86 -5.41
C PHE A 274 22.17 7.78 -6.46
N LYS A 275 23.40 7.63 -6.98
CA LYS A 275 23.73 6.59 -7.99
C LYS A 275 23.62 5.16 -7.44
N ASN A 276 23.71 4.95 -6.12
CA ASN A 276 23.55 3.62 -5.51
C ASN A 276 22.08 3.21 -5.28
N SER A 277 21.14 4.16 -5.32
CA SER A 277 19.70 3.88 -5.13
C SER A 277 19.01 3.41 -6.41
N GLN A 278 19.47 3.88 -7.58
CA GLN A 278 18.76 3.62 -8.85
C GLN A 278 19.18 2.35 -9.60
N ARG A 279 20.31 1.70 -9.28
CA ARG A 279 20.67 0.43 -9.93
C ARG A 279 19.73 -0.73 -9.56
N SER A 280 18.96 -0.62 -8.47
CA SER A 280 18.00 -1.66 -8.06
C SER A 280 16.58 -1.45 -8.59
N ALA A 281 16.25 -0.29 -9.16
CA ALA A 281 14.87 0.07 -9.49
C ALA A 281 14.46 -0.17 -10.96
N VAL A 282 15.42 -0.34 -11.89
CA VAL A 282 15.14 -0.30 -13.34
C VAL A 282 15.06 -1.69 -14.02
N ARG A 283 15.24 -2.80 -13.30
CA ARG A 283 15.24 -4.16 -13.91
C ARG A 283 14.02 -5.05 -13.68
N TYR A 284 12.86 -4.51 -13.32
CA TYR A 284 11.64 -5.32 -13.21
C TYR A 284 10.42 -4.65 -13.84
N LEU A 285 10.48 -4.44 -15.16
CA LEU A 285 9.28 -4.52 -15.99
C LEU A 285 8.95 -6.02 -16.14
N SER A 286 8.06 -6.55 -15.30
CA SER A 286 7.47 -7.87 -15.53
C SER A 286 6.21 -7.75 -16.38
N PRO A 287 5.96 -8.69 -17.30
CA PRO A 287 4.76 -8.71 -18.12
C PRO A 287 3.52 -8.95 -17.25
N SER A 288 2.43 -8.32 -17.63
CA SER A 288 1.07 -8.55 -17.18
C SER A 288 0.74 -10.05 -17.05
N LEU A 289 0.52 -10.51 -15.82
CA LEU A 289 -0.13 -11.81 -15.55
C LEU A 289 -1.67 -11.64 -15.60
N PRO A 290 -2.42 -12.65 -16.08
CA PRO A 290 -3.86 -12.54 -16.28
C PRO A 290 -4.62 -12.37 -14.97
N ARG A 291 -5.65 -11.52 -14.99
CA ARG A 291 -6.64 -11.38 -13.91
C ARG A 291 -7.54 -12.62 -13.91
N ASN A 292 -7.31 -13.56 -13.00
CA ASN A 292 -8.37 -14.52 -12.64
C ASN A 292 -9.37 -13.79 -11.74
N LYS A 293 -10.53 -13.48 -12.33
CA LYS A 293 -11.74 -13.11 -11.60
C LYS A 293 -12.20 -14.35 -10.82
N SER A 294 -12.49 -14.15 -9.53
CA SER A 294 -13.39 -15.02 -8.76
C SER A 294 -14.81 -14.85 -9.25
#